data_AF-A0A258CSM9-F1
#
_entry.id   AF-A0A258CSM9-F1
#
_cell.length_a   1.000
_cell.length_b   1.000
_cell.length_c   1.000
_cell.angle_alpha   90.00
_cell.angle_beta   90.00
_cell.angle_gamma   90.00
#
_symmetry.space_group_name_H-M   'P 1'
#
loop_
_entity.id
_entity.type
_entity.pdbx_description
1 polymer ?
#
loop_
_entity_poly.entity_id
_entity_poly.type
_entity_poly.pdbx_seq_one_letter_code
_entity_poly.pdbx_strand_id
1 'polypeptide(L)'
;MKAFQPTQSRFALGWFCALILLAGLHSTRAFITDCSKPIMLNEVRFKDATLEEAVAYVKRAVKNLHAFGDGNLNVIILGVSEEQKKKKISLDVREISLRSAMDHIAHAVGLKVRVDAHAIVLAPASQSNELSTRTYRVPPDFISTGSAAK
;
A
#
# COMPACT_ATOMS: atom_id res chain seq x y z
N MET A 1 -44.71 6.85 57.62
CA MET A 1 -44.15 5.74 56.81
C MET A 1 -42.75 6.17 56.38
N LYS A 2 -41.70 5.70 57.08
CA LYS A 2 -40.31 6.13 56.89
C LYS A 2 -39.52 4.91 56.38
N ALA A 3 -39.08 4.98 55.12
CA ALA A 3 -38.32 3.93 54.47
C ALA A 3 -36.88 3.92 55.02
N PHE A 4 -36.45 2.73 55.45
CA PHE A 4 -35.16 2.43 56.02
C PHE A 4 -34.20 1.99 54.91
N GLN A 5 -33.06 2.67 54.80
CA GLN A 5 -31.84 2.28 54.10
C GLN A 5 -30.67 2.66 55.03
N PRO A 6 -29.45 2.14 54.90
CA PRO A 6 -28.97 0.93 54.23
C PRO A 6 -27.99 0.11 55.12
N THR A 7 -27.92 -1.21 54.94
CA THR A 7 -26.73 -1.99 55.36
C THR A 7 -26.52 -3.17 54.42
N GLN A 8 -25.68 -2.99 53.40
CA GLN A 8 -25.18 -4.11 52.59
C GLN A 8 -23.72 -4.36 53.00
N SER A 9 -23.56 -5.38 53.82
CA SER A 9 -22.30 -5.93 54.30
C SER A 9 -21.80 -6.98 53.31
N ARG A 10 -20.61 -6.73 52.76
CA ARG A 10 -19.47 -7.66 52.63
C ARG A 10 -19.80 -9.14 52.37
N PHE A 11 -19.67 -9.57 51.11
CA PHE A 11 -19.32 -10.93 50.69
C PHE A 11 -18.14 -10.77 49.70
N ALA A 12 -16.89 -11.00 50.07
CA ALA A 12 -16.22 -12.30 50.24
C ALA A 12 -16.13 -13.12 48.94
N LEU A 13 -14.90 -13.18 48.41
CA LEU A 13 -14.29 -14.19 47.53
C LEU A 13 -15.01 -14.54 46.20
N GLY A 14 -14.43 -14.06 45.10
CA GLY A 14 -14.79 -14.48 43.74
C GLY A 14 -13.68 -14.15 42.76
N TRP A 15 -12.56 -14.86 42.90
CA TRP A 15 -11.39 -14.83 42.02
C TRP A 15 -11.75 -15.43 40.65
N PHE A 16 -12.47 -14.69 39.80
CA PHE A 16 -12.67 -15.05 38.39
C PHE A 16 -12.78 -13.77 37.55
N CYS A 17 -11.66 -13.06 37.45
CA CYS A 17 -11.38 -12.18 36.33
C CYS A 17 -10.71 -13.02 35.24
N ALA A 18 -11.48 -13.84 34.54
CA ALA A 18 -11.02 -14.59 33.39
C ALA A 18 -12.21 -14.99 32.51
N LEU A 19 -12.01 -14.89 31.19
CA LEU A 19 -12.94 -15.18 30.09
C LEU A 19 -14.08 -14.15 29.97
N ILE A 20 -14.17 -13.28 28.96
CA ILE A 20 -13.81 -13.42 27.54
C ILE A 20 -13.46 -12.01 27.02
N LEU A 21 -12.17 -11.80 26.71
CA LEU A 21 -11.69 -10.67 25.91
C LEU A 21 -11.64 -11.15 24.45
N LEU A 22 -12.80 -11.52 23.87
CA LEU A 22 -12.93 -11.75 22.43
C LEU A 22 -13.23 -10.43 21.74
N ALA A 23 -12.16 -9.75 21.34
CA ALA A 23 -12.08 -9.06 20.06
C ALA A 23 -10.62 -8.62 19.88
N GLY A 24 -9.79 -9.60 19.53
CA GLY A 24 -8.57 -9.30 18.80
C GLY A 24 -8.91 -8.62 17.48
N LEU A 25 -7.86 -8.01 16.91
CA LEU A 25 -7.74 -7.59 15.52
C LEU A 25 -8.36 -6.24 15.14
N HIS A 26 -7.69 -5.17 15.57
CA HIS A 26 -7.43 -4.10 14.62
C HIS A 26 -5.92 -3.91 14.49
N SER A 27 -5.27 -4.86 13.79
CA SER A 27 -4.12 -4.47 12.99
C SER A 27 -4.68 -3.61 11.86
N THR A 28 -4.85 -2.31 12.12
CA THR A 28 -5.12 -1.36 11.06
C THR A 28 -3.86 -1.31 10.21
N ARG A 29 -3.78 -2.18 9.21
CA ARG A 29 -2.78 -2.06 8.15
C ARG A 29 -2.92 -0.65 7.59
N ALA A 30 -1.93 0.19 7.85
CA ALA A 30 -1.87 1.52 7.25
C ALA A 30 -1.83 1.35 5.74
N PHE A 31 -2.91 1.75 5.08
CA PHE A 31 -2.98 1.80 3.63
C PHE A 31 -2.13 2.98 3.16
N ILE A 32 -1.39 2.81 2.05
CA ILE A 32 -0.62 3.92 1.46
C ILE A 32 -1.57 5.06 1.05
N THR A 33 -2.80 4.72 0.68
CA THR A 33 -3.88 5.65 0.34
C THR A 33 -4.49 6.36 1.57
N ASP A 34 -4.36 5.77 2.77
CA ASP A 34 -4.95 6.27 4.01
C ASP A 34 -3.85 6.87 4.89
N CYS A 35 -3.29 8.00 4.46
CA CYS A 35 -2.25 8.72 5.20
C CYS A 35 -2.55 10.22 5.14
N SER A 36 -3.22 10.73 6.16
CA SER A 36 -3.45 12.18 6.38
C SER A 36 -2.16 12.99 6.56
N LYS A 37 -0.98 12.32 6.55
CA LYS A 37 0.34 12.94 6.60
C LYS A 37 1.26 12.37 5.52
N PRO A 38 1.94 13.21 4.73
CA PRO A 38 2.97 12.76 3.81
C PRO A 38 4.14 12.13 4.59
N ILE A 39 4.61 10.96 4.16
CA ILE A 39 5.84 10.34 4.69
C ILE A 39 7.01 11.17 4.20
N MET A 40 7.67 11.88 5.11
CA MET A 40 8.82 12.72 4.78
C MET A 40 10.11 11.91 4.85
N LEU A 41 10.92 12.03 3.81
CA LEU A 41 12.28 11.51 3.75
C LEU A 41 13.23 12.65 4.09
N ASN A 42 14.16 12.39 5.01
CA ASN A 42 15.17 13.39 5.40
C ASN A 42 15.97 13.85 4.18
N GLU A 43 16.37 12.91 3.33
CA GLU A 43 17.23 13.19 2.19
C GLU A 43 17.16 12.07 1.14
N VAL A 44 17.16 12.46 -0.14
CA VAL A 44 17.26 11.56 -1.28
C VAL A 44 18.34 12.07 -2.21
N ARG A 45 19.46 11.34 -2.28
CA ARG A 45 20.63 11.70 -3.09
C ARG A 45 21.15 10.52 -3.89
N PHE A 46 21.14 10.65 -5.20
CA PHE A 46 21.79 9.72 -6.11
C PHE A 46 22.27 10.45 -7.37
N LYS A 47 23.35 9.93 -7.97
CA LYS A 47 23.96 10.47 -9.19
C LYS A 47 24.07 9.35 -10.21
N ASP A 48 23.63 9.63 -11.44
CA ASP A 48 23.68 8.72 -12.58
C ASP A 48 23.15 7.31 -12.29
N ALA A 49 22.07 7.26 -11.51
CA ALA A 49 21.38 6.03 -11.14
C ALA A 49 20.41 5.59 -12.23
N THR A 50 20.26 4.29 -12.40
CA THR A 50 19.18 3.70 -13.20
C THR A 50 17.85 3.77 -12.45
N LEU A 51 16.73 3.56 -13.16
CA LEU A 51 15.40 3.54 -12.56
C LEU A 51 15.30 2.55 -11.39
N GLU A 52 15.86 1.35 -11.54
CA GLU A 52 15.81 0.30 -10.52
C GLU A 52 16.62 0.66 -9.28
N GLU A 53 17.82 1.23 -9.46
CA GLU A 53 18.68 1.69 -8.37
C GLU A 53 18.03 2.86 -7.62
N ALA A 54 17.43 3.81 -8.33
CA ALA A 54 16.75 4.95 -7.72
C ALA A 54 15.54 4.50 -6.88
N VAL A 55 14.73 3.57 -7.39
CA VAL A 55 13.62 2.95 -6.63
C VAL A 55 14.15 2.15 -5.44
N ALA A 56 15.22 1.38 -5.62
CA ALA A 56 15.83 0.61 -4.53
C ALA A 56 16.38 1.51 -3.42
N TYR A 57 16.94 2.66 -3.78
CA TYR A 57 17.41 3.65 -2.81
C TYR A 57 16.25 4.16 -1.95
N VAL A 58 15.12 4.55 -2.56
CA VAL A 58 13.97 5.04 -1.81
C VAL A 58 13.34 3.93 -0.95
N LYS A 59 13.29 2.68 -1.44
CA LYS A 59 12.87 1.54 -0.61
C LYS A 59 13.71 1.41 0.66
N ARG A 60 15.04 1.55 0.56
CA ARG A 60 15.94 1.53 1.73
C ARG A 60 15.69 2.71 2.66
N ALA A 61 15.50 3.92 2.12
CA ALA A 61 15.21 5.11 2.90
C ALA A 61 13.91 4.97 3.72
N VAL A 62 12.84 4.46 3.09
CA VAL A 62 11.56 4.19 3.76
C VAL A 62 11.69 3.10 4.82
N LYS A 63 12.46 2.05 4.54
CA LYS A 63 12.70 0.96 5.49
C LYS A 63 13.36 1.49 6.77
N ASN A 64 14.31 2.41 6.66
CA ASN A 64 15.01 3.00 7.81
C ASN A 64 14.09 3.87 8.69
N LEU A 65 13.04 4.45 8.10
CA LEU A 65 12.08 5.28 8.83
C LEU A 65 11.02 4.47 9.59
N HIS A 66 10.93 3.15 9.35
CA HIS A 66 9.91 2.27 9.94
C HIS A 66 8.48 2.83 9.79
N ALA A 67 8.20 3.57 8.71
CA ALA A 67 6.92 4.27 8.51
C ALA A 67 5.73 3.31 8.31
N PHE A 68 6.01 2.06 7.95
CA PHE A 68 5.03 0.99 7.77
C PHE A 68 5.37 -0.14 8.75
N GLY A 69 4.37 -0.86 9.27
CA GLY A 69 4.57 -1.92 10.27
C GLY A 69 5.68 -2.92 9.91
N ASP A 70 5.67 -3.42 8.67
CA ASP A 70 6.70 -4.34 8.16
C ASP A 70 7.88 -3.62 7.48
N GLY A 71 7.86 -2.29 7.41
CA GLY A 71 8.90 -1.44 6.79
C GLY A 71 9.10 -1.62 5.28
N ASN A 72 8.34 -2.51 4.63
CA ASN A 72 8.54 -2.87 3.24
C ASN A 72 7.58 -2.11 2.31
N LEU A 73 8.16 -1.26 1.46
CA LEU A 73 7.44 -0.59 0.39
C LEU A 73 7.38 -1.49 -0.86
N ASN A 74 6.17 -1.88 -1.27
CA ASN A 74 5.97 -2.56 -2.53
C ASN A 74 5.94 -1.54 -3.68
N VAL A 75 6.80 -1.72 -4.69
CA VAL A 75 6.85 -0.87 -5.88
C VAL A 75 6.80 -1.77 -7.10
N ILE A 76 5.83 -1.51 -7.97
CA ILE A 76 5.57 -2.28 -9.19
C ILE A 76 5.91 -1.38 -10.39
N ILE A 77 6.71 -1.90 -11.32
CA ILE A 77 7.11 -1.20 -12.54
C ILE A 77 6.43 -1.92 -13.71
N LEU A 78 5.54 -1.24 -14.43
CA LEU A 78 4.76 -1.81 -15.53
C LEU A 78 5.08 -1.14 -16.85
N GLY A 79 5.22 -1.91 -17.92
CA GLY A 79 5.25 -1.38 -19.30
C GLY A 79 6.45 -0.47 -19.64
N VAL A 80 7.56 -0.59 -18.93
CA VAL A 80 8.76 0.26 -19.14
C VAL A 80 9.62 -0.29 -20.28
N SER A 81 10.02 0.58 -21.21
CA SER A 81 10.92 0.22 -22.31
C SER A 81 12.37 0.07 -21.84
N GLU A 82 13.19 -0.67 -22.59
CA GLU A 82 14.62 -0.86 -22.26
C GLU A 82 15.41 0.45 -22.26
N GLU A 83 15.01 1.42 -23.08
CA GLU A 83 15.61 2.76 -23.11
C GLU A 83 15.34 3.52 -21.81
N GLN A 84 14.11 3.42 -21.30
CA GLN A 84 13.70 4.04 -20.05
C GLN A 84 14.43 3.45 -18.84
N LYS A 85 14.69 2.13 -18.83
CA LYS A 85 15.47 1.48 -17.77
C LYS A 85 16.92 1.95 -17.72
N LYS A 86 17.53 2.15 -18.89
CA LYS A 86 18.93 2.58 -19.02
C LYS A 86 19.14 4.07 -18.79
N LYS A 87 18.05 4.86 -18.76
CA LYS A 87 18.13 6.31 -18.54
C LYS A 87 18.77 6.60 -17.18
N LYS A 88 19.72 7.53 -17.20
CA LYS A 88 20.44 7.98 -16.02
C LYS A 88 19.70 9.13 -15.35
N ILE A 89 19.51 9.02 -14.05
CA ILE A 89 18.75 9.95 -13.22
C ILE A 89 19.66 10.42 -12.09
N SER A 90 19.65 11.73 -11.87
CA SER A 90 20.37 12.38 -10.77
C SER A 90 19.38 13.26 -10.02
N LEU A 91 19.31 13.10 -8.70
CA LEU A 91 18.44 13.87 -7.80
C LEU A 91 19.20 14.16 -6.51
N ASP A 92 19.13 15.40 -6.06
CA ASP A 92 19.67 15.83 -4.77
C ASP A 92 18.66 16.76 -4.10
N VAL A 93 17.82 16.18 -3.23
CA VAL A 93 16.76 16.91 -2.53
C VAL A 93 16.71 16.47 -1.07
N ARG A 94 16.49 17.43 -0.18
CA ARG A 94 16.26 17.23 1.26
C ARG A 94 14.80 17.47 1.62
N GLU A 95 14.34 16.84 2.70
CA GLU A 95 13.00 17.02 3.26
C GLU A 95 11.89 16.85 2.21
N ILE A 96 11.91 15.71 1.53
CA ILE A 96 11.01 15.43 0.42
C ILE A 96 9.98 14.37 0.80
N SER A 97 8.72 14.57 0.38
CA SER A 97 7.70 13.54 0.55
C SER A 97 8.00 12.30 -0.32
N LEU A 98 7.66 11.11 0.17
CA LEU A 98 7.81 9.87 -0.59
C LEU A 98 7.14 9.96 -1.97
N ARG A 99 5.96 10.58 -2.03
CA ARG A 99 5.23 10.77 -3.28
C ARG A 99 5.97 11.69 -4.24
N SER A 100 6.40 12.85 -3.77
CA SER A 100 7.19 13.80 -4.58
C SER A 100 8.48 13.15 -5.09
N ALA A 101 9.18 12.38 -4.26
CA ALA A 101 10.38 11.67 -4.68
C ALA A 101 10.10 10.68 -5.82
N MET A 102 9.02 9.89 -5.73
CA MET A 102 8.61 8.99 -6.81
C MET A 102 8.15 9.72 -8.05
N ASP A 103 7.43 10.84 -7.88
CA ASP A 103 6.99 11.67 -9.00
C ASP A 103 8.19 12.25 -9.76
N HIS A 104 9.25 12.69 -9.09
CA HIS A 104 10.47 13.16 -9.76
C HIS A 104 11.20 12.05 -10.53
N ILE A 105 11.32 10.85 -9.94
CA ILE A 105 11.93 9.70 -10.62
C ILE A 105 11.10 9.32 -11.85
N ALA A 106 9.77 9.24 -11.70
CA ALA A 106 8.87 8.91 -12.78
C ALA A 106 8.93 9.96 -13.90
N HIS A 107 8.89 11.24 -13.55
CA HIS A 107 8.96 12.35 -14.51
C HIS A 107 10.28 12.36 -15.28
N ALA A 108 11.40 12.04 -14.63
CA ALA A 108 12.69 11.92 -15.30
C ALA A 108 12.71 10.84 -16.38
N VAL A 109 11.89 9.78 -16.25
CA VAL A 109 11.81 8.64 -17.19
C VAL A 109 10.60 8.72 -18.14
N GLY A 110 9.69 9.69 -17.94
CA GLY A 110 8.45 9.79 -18.70
C GLY A 110 7.38 8.79 -18.25
N LEU A 111 7.41 8.38 -16.99
CA LEU A 111 6.42 7.53 -16.33
C LEU A 111 5.51 8.36 -15.43
N LYS A 112 4.38 7.78 -15.05
CA LYS A 112 3.42 8.32 -14.10
C LYS A 112 3.35 7.43 -12.87
N VAL A 113 3.30 8.06 -11.69
CA VAL A 113 3.09 7.35 -10.43
C VAL A 113 1.59 7.16 -10.18
N ARG A 114 1.22 5.95 -9.82
CA ARG A 114 -0.10 5.60 -9.30
C ARG A 114 0.08 4.99 -7.91
N VAL A 115 -0.74 5.41 -6.97
CA VAL A 115 -0.69 4.94 -5.59
C VAL A 115 -1.89 4.04 -5.35
N ASP A 116 -1.62 2.76 -5.11
CA ASP A 116 -2.62 1.77 -4.72
C ASP A 116 -2.56 1.53 -3.21
N ALA A 117 -3.57 0.83 -2.69
CA ALA A 117 -3.72 0.47 -1.28
C ALA A 117 -2.42 -0.09 -0.64
N HIS A 118 -1.68 -0.92 -1.37
CA HIS A 118 -0.52 -1.66 -0.87
C HIS A 118 0.74 -1.51 -1.72
N ALA A 119 0.69 -0.75 -2.82
CA ALA A 119 1.82 -0.61 -3.72
C ALA A 119 1.86 0.75 -4.39
N ILE A 120 3.07 1.17 -4.76
CA ILE A 120 3.28 2.29 -5.68
C ILE A 120 3.55 1.70 -7.06
N VAL A 121 2.74 2.07 -8.05
CA VAL A 121 2.84 1.58 -9.42
C VAL A 121 3.42 2.68 -10.32
N LEU A 122 4.51 2.36 -11.01
CA LEU A 122 5.11 3.19 -12.05
C LEU A 122 4.67 2.65 -13.41
N ALA A 123 3.91 3.43 -14.16
CA ALA A 123 3.41 3.05 -15.47
C ALA A 123 3.57 4.21 -16.48
N PRO A 124 3.76 3.92 -17.77
CA PRO A 124 3.73 4.95 -18.81
C PRO A 124 2.42 5.74 -18.77
N ALA A 125 2.48 7.04 -19.07
CA ALA A 125 1.29 7.89 -19.10
C ALA A 125 0.21 7.40 -20.09
N SER A 126 0.61 6.62 -21.11
CA SER A 126 -0.29 6.01 -22.09
C SER A 126 -1.14 4.85 -21.54
N GLN A 127 -0.73 4.22 -20.42
CA GLN A 127 -1.52 3.18 -19.77
C GLN A 127 -2.54 3.86 -18.83
N SER A 128 -3.62 4.37 -19.42
CA SER A 128 -4.81 4.83 -18.71
C SER A 128 -5.43 3.66 -17.92
N ASN A 129 -6.13 3.95 -16.82
CA ASN A 129 -6.88 2.97 -16.02
C ASN A 129 -8.17 2.52 -16.74
N GLU A 130 -8.10 2.35 -18.04
CA GLU A 130 -9.22 2.23 -18.94
C GLU A 130 -9.71 0.78 -18.98
N LEU A 131 -11.03 0.61 -18.88
CA LEU A 131 -11.68 -0.68 -18.91
C LEU A 131 -11.37 -1.37 -20.23
N SER A 132 -10.62 -2.48 -20.18
CA SER A 132 -10.31 -3.27 -21.36
C SER A 132 -11.46 -4.24 -21.65
N THR A 133 -12.26 -3.95 -22.68
CA THR A 133 -13.25 -4.91 -23.19
C THR A 133 -12.55 -5.91 -24.12
N ARG A 134 -12.55 -7.19 -23.76
CA ARG A 134 -12.04 -8.27 -24.62
C ARG A 134 -13.21 -8.99 -25.29
N THR A 135 -13.19 -9.09 -26.62
CA THR A 135 -14.17 -9.89 -27.37
C THR A 135 -13.63 -11.31 -27.54
N TYR A 136 -14.34 -12.29 -27.02
CA TYR A 136 -14.03 -13.71 -27.22
C TYR A 136 -15.02 -14.30 -28.22
N ARG A 137 -14.50 -15.02 -29.22
CA ARG A 137 -15.35 -15.81 -30.12
C ARG A 137 -15.67 -17.14 -29.45
N VAL A 138 -16.95 -17.47 -29.37
CA VAL A 138 -17.42 -18.74 -28.85
C VAL A 138 -17.81 -19.67 -30.00
N PRO A 139 -17.49 -20.97 -29.93
CA PRO A 139 -18.02 -21.97 -30.85
C PRO A 139 -19.57 -22.00 -30.80
N PRO A 140 -20.24 -22.41 -31.89
CA PRO A 140 -21.71 -22.42 -31.94
C PRO A 140 -22.37 -23.33 -30.88
N ASP A 141 -21.66 -24.34 -30.36
CA ASP A 141 -22.16 -25.29 -29.35
C ASP A 141 -21.91 -24.88 -27.87
N PHE A 142 -21.51 -23.62 -27.62
CA PHE A 142 -21.02 -23.14 -26.30
C PHE A 142 -22.04 -23.27 -25.14
N ILE A 143 -23.33 -23.11 -25.40
CA ILE A 143 -24.37 -23.14 -24.35
C ILE A 143 -24.85 -24.59 -24.08
N SER A 144 -24.74 -25.48 -25.07
CA SER A 144 -25.32 -26.82 -25.04
C SER A 144 -24.53 -27.81 -24.18
N THR A 145 -23.20 -27.66 -24.13
CA THR A 145 -22.32 -28.56 -23.35
C THR A 145 -22.28 -28.25 -21.86
N GLY A 146 -22.59 -27.01 -21.46
CA GLY A 146 -22.61 -26.60 -20.04
C GLY A 146 -23.85 -27.07 -19.26
N SER A 147 -24.95 -27.41 -19.94
CA SER A 147 -26.21 -27.85 -19.30
C SER A 147 -26.34 -29.38 -19.17
N ALA A 148 -25.48 -30.16 -19.82
CA ALA A 148 -25.59 -31.62 -19.89
C ALA A 148 -24.74 -32.37 -18.84
N ALA A 149 -23.94 -31.65 -18.04
CA ALA A 149 -23.17 -32.22 -16.93
C ALA A 149 -23.84 -31.88 -15.59
N LYS A 150 -24.86 -32.65 -15.22
CA LYS A 150 -25.34 -32.76 -13.84
C LYS A 150 -25.74 -34.20 -13.54
#